data_AF-A0A6P9ABJ6-F1
#
_entry.id   AF-A0A6P9ABJ6-F1
#
_cell.length_a   1.000
_cell.length_b   1.000
_cell.length_c   1.000
_cell.angle_alpha   90.00
_cell.angle_beta   90.00
_cell.angle_gamma   90.00
#
_symmetry.space_group_name_H-M   'P 1'
#
loop_
_entity.id
_entity.type
_entity.pdbx_description
1 polymer ?
#
loop_
_entity_poly.entity_id
_entity_poly.type
_entity_poly.pdbx_seq_one_letter_code
_entity_poly.pdbx_strand_id
1 'polypeptide(L)'
;MGKSLRSKRMRRNRREKRVVNGPRVKAKLINALNFEYNEQTEKAHLSIFHEAMNGPPPAVPGLEPGSKLERTHLTVAHQTHDEIKGLLQRRSNRKIAEAVKALTGVTSLNPECKRDKALLDEMEARAAREAEKLASGVVRVYDPKTNRDQFGNYPEWMNSKKVRSKAHANKVQRKKMRKRLAKGKAPLNNNKEQNDSENSGESDMECEPNLLL
;
A
#
# COMPACT_ATOMS: atom_id res chain seq x y z
N MET A 1 35.40 -12.23 -12.36
CA MET A 1 34.46 -12.60 -11.27
C MET A 1 33.56 -11.42 -10.93
N GLY A 2 32.25 -11.63 -10.85
CA GLY A 2 31.30 -10.57 -10.45
C GLY A 2 31.41 -10.20 -8.97
N LYS A 3 30.99 -8.98 -8.60
CA LYS A 3 30.94 -8.56 -7.18
C LYS A 3 29.76 -9.21 -6.48
N SER A 4 29.98 -9.70 -5.25
CA SER A 4 28.90 -10.23 -4.39
C SER A 4 27.81 -9.18 -4.13
N LEU A 5 26.55 -9.62 -4.09
CA LEU A 5 25.40 -8.82 -3.70
C LEU A 5 25.59 -8.13 -2.33
N ARG A 6 26.32 -8.79 -1.43
CA ARG A 6 26.58 -8.33 -0.06
C ARG A 6 27.81 -7.42 0.05
N SER A 7 28.52 -7.18 -1.06
CA SER A 7 29.69 -6.30 -1.09
C SER A 7 29.37 -4.92 -0.54
N LYS A 8 30.24 -4.41 0.35
CA LYS A 8 30.09 -3.09 0.96
C LYS A 8 29.97 -1.98 -0.08
N ARG A 9 30.77 -2.03 -1.15
CA ARG A 9 30.74 -1.06 -2.26
C ARG A 9 29.39 -1.07 -2.98
N MET A 10 28.87 -2.26 -3.31
CA MET A 10 27.55 -2.38 -3.97
C MET A 10 26.42 -1.85 -3.10
N ARG A 11 26.47 -2.12 -1.79
CA ARG A 11 25.47 -1.61 -0.83
C ARG A 11 25.53 -0.09 -0.70
N ARG A 12 26.73 0.50 -0.68
CA ARG A 12 26.93 1.96 -0.64
C ARG A 12 26.32 2.62 -1.89
N ASN A 13 26.66 2.15 -3.08
CA ASN A 13 26.13 2.69 -4.33
C ASN A 13 24.60 2.56 -4.41
N ARG A 14 24.01 1.45 -3.92
CA ARG A 14 22.55 1.30 -3.84
C ARG A 14 21.92 2.29 -2.87
N ARG A 15 22.58 2.57 -1.74
CA ARG A 15 22.12 3.58 -0.78
C ARG A 15 22.12 4.96 -1.44
N GLU A 16 23.21 5.35 -2.10
CA GLU A 16 23.31 6.62 -2.84
C GLU A 16 22.20 6.74 -3.90
N LYS A 17 21.95 5.68 -4.69
CA LYS A 17 20.83 5.64 -5.64
C LYS A 17 19.45 5.83 -4.97
N ARG A 18 19.23 5.24 -3.78
CA ARG A 18 17.97 5.42 -3.03
C ARG A 18 17.81 6.83 -2.48
N VAL A 19 18.90 7.48 -2.08
CA VAL A 19 18.87 8.87 -1.61
C VAL A 19 18.44 9.79 -2.75
N VAL A 20 18.99 9.60 -3.95
CA VAL A 20 18.66 10.43 -5.13
C VAL A 20 17.27 10.12 -5.69
N ASN A 21 16.94 8.83 -5.88
CA ASN A 21 15.71 8.45 -6.58
C ASN A 21 14.51 8.27 -5.65
N GLY A 22 14.74 7.96 -4.37
CA GLY A 22 13.70 7.66 -3.39
C GLY A 22 12.65 8.78 -3.27
N PRO A 23 13.06 10.04 -3.03
CA PRO A 23 12.13 11.16 -2.92
C PRO A 23 11.30 11.38 -4.20
N ARG A 24 11.94 11.32 -5.38
CA ARG A 24 11.26 11.55 -6.67
C ARG A 24 10.21 10.47 -6.97
N VAL A 25 10.54 9.20 -6.72
CA VAL A 25 9.59 8.09 -6.92
C VAL A 25 8.46 8.17 -5.90
N LYS A 26 8.78 8.46 -4.63
CA LYS A 26 7.76 8.61 -3.57
C LYS A 26 6.78 9.74 -3.89
N ALA A 27 7.26 10.90 -4.35
CA ALA A 27 6.41 12.02 -4.74
C ALA A 27 5.47 11.66 -5.91
N LYS A 28 6.00 10.99 -6.96
CA LYS A 28 5.15 10.53 -8.08
C LYS A 28 4.05 9.58 -7.62
N LEU A 29 4.36 8.66 -6.72
CA LEU A 29 3.37 7.71 -6.19
C LEU A 29 2.33 8.41 -5.31
N ILE A 30 2.75 9.36 -4.46
CA ILE A 30 1.83 10.16 -3.67
C ILE A 30 0.91 10.97 -4.59
N ASN A 31 1.44 11.61 -5.63
CA ASN A 31 0.63 12.37 -6.58
C ASN A 31 -0.33 11.46 -7.37
N ALA A 32 0.06 10.22 -7.69
CA ALA A 32 -0.81 9.26 -8.35
C ALA A 32 -1.91 8.72 -7.43
N LEU A 33 -1.62 8.54 -6.13
CA LEU A 33 -2.61 8.13 -5.13
C LEU A 33 -3.55 9.29 -4.74
N ASN A 34 -3.00 10.49 -4.64
CA ASN A 34 -3.74 11.73 -4.40
C ASN A 34 -4.29 12.32 -5.70
N PHE A 35 -4.30 11.54 -6.79
CA PHE A 35 -4.99 11.94 -8.00
C PHE A 35 -6.48 11.88 -7.67
N GLU A 36 -7.00 12.95 -7.07
CA GLU A 36 -8.42 13.16 -6.93
C GLU A 36 -9.00 13.12 -8.33
N TYR A 37 -10.01 12.27 -8.47
CA TYR A 37 -10.80 12.19 -9.68
C TYR A 37 -11.32 13.60 -10.00
N ASN A 38 -10.71 14.25 -10.98
CA ASN A 38 -11.15 15.54 -11.47
C ASN A 38 -12.01 15.27 -12.70
N GLU A 39 -13.33 15.48 -12.56
CA GLU A 39 -14.29 15.30 -13.66
C GLU A 39 -13.89 16.07 -14.92
N GLN A 40 -13.16 17.19 -14.78
CA GLN A 40 -12.72 17.98 -15.92
C GLN A 40 -11.58 17.31 -16.69
N THR A 41 -10.65 16.64 -16.01
CA THR A 41 -9.56 15.93 -16.69
C THR A 41 -10.09 14.68 -17.38
N GLU A 42 -11.03 13.95 -16.78
CA GLU A 42 -11.69 12.83 -17.46
C GLU A 42 -12.52 13.29 -18.66
N LYS A 43 -13.32 14.36 -18.54
CA LYS A 43 -14.06 14.89 -19.70
C LYS A 43 -13.12 15.29 -20.83
N ALA A 44 -11.96 15.88 -20.54
CA ALA A 44 -10.95 16.19 -21.55
C ALA A 44 -10.30 14.93 -22.16
N HIS A 45 -9.98 13.92 -21.36
CA HIS A 45 -9.44 12.65 -21.86
C HIS A 45 -10.46 11.89 -22.72
N LEU A 46 -11.73 11.88 -22.31
CA LEU A 46 -12.82 11.26 -23.05
C LEU A 46 -13.18 12.05 -24.31
N SER A 47 -13.10 13.39 -24.29
CA SER A 47 -13.37 14.20 -25.49
C SER A 47 -12.33 13.95 -26.57
N ILE A 48 -11.04 13.85 -26.22
CA ILE A 48 -9.98 13.49 -27.17
C ILE A 48 -10.23 12.11 -27.77
N PHE A 49 -10.67 11.15 -26.95
CA PHE A 49 -10.97 9.81 -27.43
C PHE A 49 -12.21 9.78 -28.35
N HIS A 50 -13.24 10.56 -28.01
CA HIS A 50 -14.43 10.72 -28.84
C HIS A 50 -14.11 11.40 -30.17
N GLU A 51 -13.28 12.43 -30.16
CA GLU A 51 -12.83 13.11 -31.38
C GLU A 51 -11.98 12.19 -32.25
N ALA A 52 -11.15 11.33 -31.67
CA ALA A 52 -10.38 10.34 -32.42
C ALA A 52 -11.23 9.21 -33.04
N MET A 53 -12.30 8.79 -32.36
CA MET A 53 -13.13 7.66 -32.80
C MET A 53 -14.31 8.08 -33.68
N ASN A 54 -14.89 9.25 -33.42
CA ASN A 54 -16.08 9.76 -34.11
C ASN A 54 -15.82 11.03 -34.92
N GLY A 55 -14.65 11.65 -34.80
CA GLY A 55 -14.29 12.79 -35.62
C GLY A 55 -14.09 12.38 -37.08
N PRO A 56 -14.23 13.34 -38.02
CA PRO A 56 -13.89 13.09 -39.41
C PRO A 56 -12.43 12.61 -39.49
N PRO A 57 -12.14 11.57 -40.28
CA PRO A 57 -10.78 11.07 -40.40
C PRO A 57 -9.85 12.22 -40.82
N PRO A 58 -8.63 12.30 -40.27
CA PRO A 58 -7.72 13.39 -40.58
C PRO A 58 -7.50 13.46 -42.09
N ALA A 59 -7.60 14.66 -42.66
CA ALA A 59 -7.39 14.88 -44.08
C ALA A 59 -6.01 14.36 -44.48
N VAL A 60 -5.96 13.38 -45.36
CA VAL A 60 -4.70 12.84 -45.88
C VAL A 60 -4.12 13.89 -46.82
N PRO A 61 -2.92 14.45 -46.53
CA PRO A 61 -2.34 15.47 -47.39
C PRO A 61 -2.12 14.91 -48.81
N GLY A 62 -2.74 15.54 -49.82
CA GLY A 62 -2.56 15.21 -51.23
C GLY A 62 -3.70 14.42 -51.89
N LEU A 63 -4.79 14.10 -51.19
CA LEU A 63 -6.01 13.59 -51.81
C LEU A 63 -7.07 14.70 -51.85
N GLU A 64 -7.37 15.21 -53.05
CA GLU A 64 -8.51 16.11 -53.21
C GLU A 64 -9.82 15.33 -53.09
N PRO A 65 -10.77 15.78 -52.23
CA PRO A 65 -12.05 15.12 -52.06
C PRO A 65 -12.82 15.13 -53.38
N GLY A 66 -13.15 13.95 -53.91
CA GLY A 66 -13.90 13.78 -55.17
C GLY A 66 -13.09 13.28 -56.37
N SER A 67 -11.84 12.83 -56.17
CA SER A 67 -11.08 12.21 -57.26
C SER A 67 -11.74 10.88 -57.72
N LYS A 68 -11.84 10.68 -59.04
CA LYS A 68 -12.52 9.52 -59.66
C LYS A 68 -11.90 8.16 -59.28
N LEU A 69 -10.70 8.14 -58.70
CA LEU A 69 -10.03 6.95 -58.16
C LEU A 69 -10.66 6.43 -56.86
N GLU A 70 -11.42 7.24 -56.12
CA GLU A 70 -11.99 6.81 -54.82
C GLU A 70 -13.07 5.71 -54.98
N ARG A 71 -13.83 5.70 -56.08
CA ARG A 71 -14.99 4.79 -56.23
C ARG A 71 -14.63 3.35 -56.59
N THR A 72 -13.50 3.09 -57.23
CA THR A 72 -13.14 1.73 -57.69
C THR A 72 -12.40 0.92 -56.62
N HIS A 73 -11.73 1.57 -55.67
CA HIS A 73 -11.00 0.87 -54.59
C HIS A 73 -11.89 0.54 -53.38
N LEU A 74 -13.02 1.24 -53.19
CA LEU A 74 -13.92 1.01 -52.05
C LEU A 74 -14.55 -0.39 -52.11
N THR A 75 -15.01 -0.87 -53.25
CA THR A 75 -15.74 -2.16 -53.34
C THR A 75 -14.86 -3.38 -53.07
N VAL A 76 -13.59 -3.36 -53.49
CA VAL A 76 -12.64 -4.47 -53.25
C VAL A 76 -12.04 -4.39 -51.84
N ALA A 77 -11.77 -3.18 -51.33
CA ALA A 77 -11.28 -2.99 -49.97
C ALA A 77 -12.31 -3.36 -48.90
N HIS A 78 -13.61 -3.08 -49.13
CA HIS A 78 -14.66 -3.44 -48.17
C HIS A 78 -14.84 -4.95 -48.00
N GLN A 79 -14.72 -5.74 -49.08
CA GLN A 79 -14.81 -7.20 -48.98
C GLN A 79 -13.64 -7.81 -48.20
N THR A 80 -12.42 -7.34 -48.46
CA THR A 80 -11.22 -7.81 -47.74
C THR A 80 -11.18 -7.35 -46.27
N HIS A 81 -11.71 -6.17 -45.96
CA HIS A 81 -11.72 -5.64 -44.61
C HIS A 81 -12.62 -6.44 -43.65
N ASP A 82 -13.77 -6.93 -44.12
CA ASP A 82 -14.67 -7.75 -43.30
C ASP A 82 -14.09 -9.15 -43.01
N GLU A 83 -13.39 -9.73 -43.98
CA GLU A 83 -12.64 -10.99 -43.78
C GLU A 83 -11.48 -10.82 -42.79
N ILE A 84 -10.74 -9.71 -42.89
CA ILE A 84 -9.62 -9.38 -41.99
C ILE A 84 -10.13 -9.10 -40.57
N LYS A 85 -11.25 -8.39 -40.40
CA LYS A 85 -11.90 -8.17 -39.09
C LYS A 85 -12.30 -9.49 -38.43
N GLY A 86 -12.90 -10.41 -39.18
CA GLY A 86 -13.26 -11.74 -38.67
C GLY A 86 -12.04 -12.54 -38.18
N LEU A 87 -10.93 -12.49 -38.90
CA LEU A 87 -9.66 -13.14 -38.53
C LEU A 87 -9.00 -12.51 -37.29
N LEU A 88 -8.99 -11.17 -37.22
CA LEU A 88 -8.42 -10.44 -36.07
C LEU A 88 -9.20 -10.70 -34.79
N GLN A 89 -10.54 -10.74 -34.87
CA GLN A 89 -11.39 -10.98 -33.71
C GLN A 89 -11.26 -12.41 -33.17
N ARG A 90 -11.05 -13.40 -34.05
CA ARG A 90 -10.73 -14.77 -33.62
C ARG A 90 -9.35 -14.87 -32.95
N ARG A 91 -8.35 -14.15 -33.46
CA ARG A 91 -7.00 -14.12 -32.88
C ARG A 91 -6.95 -13.37 -31.54
N SER A 92 -7.67 -12.26 -31.40
CA SER A 92 -7.73 -11.51 -30.13
C SER A 92 -8.43 -12.35 -29.05
N ASN A 93 -9.54 -12.99 -29.37
CA ASN A 93 -10.26 -13.85 -28.42
C ASN A 93 -9.40 -15.03 -27.94
N ARG A 94 -8.57 -15.62 -28.83
CA ARG A 94 -7.63 -16.68 -28.45
C ARG A 94 -6.53 -16.15 -27.52
N LYS A 95 -5.94 -15.00 -27.82
CA LYS A 95 -4.93 -14.38 -26.95
C LYS A 95 -5.50 -13.93 -25.61
N ILE A 96 -6.73 -13.41 -25.58
CA ILE A 96 -7.43 -13.05 -24.35
C ILE A 96 -7.69 -14.33 -23.53
N ALA A 97 -8.15 -15.42 -24.15
CA ALA A 97 -8.35 -16.69 -23.46
C ALA A 97 -7.04 -17.27 -22.90
N GLU A 98 -5.94 -17.21 -23.66
CA GLU A 98 -4.62 -17.64 -23.21
C GLU A 98 -4.07 -16.73 -22.09
N ALA A 99 -4.26 -15.42 -22.19
CA ALA A 99 -3.88 -14.46 -21.16
C ALA A 99 -4.71 -14.65 -19.89
N VAL A 100 -6.03 -14.83 -20.00
CA VAL A 100 -6.92 -15.15 -18.87
C VAL A 100 -6.50 -16.46 -18.24
N LYS A 101 -6.17 -17.50 -19.01
CA LYS A 101 -5.67 -18.79 -18.49
C LYS A 101 -4.32 -18.66 -17.80
N ALA A 102 -3.42 -17.82 -18.30
CA ALA A 102 -2.14 -17.52 -17.66
C ALA A 102 -2.29 -16.67 -16.38
N LEU A 103 -3.22 -15.71 -16.38
CA LEU A 103 -3.47 -14.80 -15.26
C LEU A 103 -4.21 -15.51 -14.12
N THR A 104 -5.22 -16.32 -14.46
CA THR A 104 -6.02 -17.07 -13.49
C THR A 104 -5.28 -18.28 -12.95
N GLY A 105 -4.19 -18.72 -13.60
CA GLY A 105 -3.31 -19.75 -13.08
C GLY A 105 -4.05 -21.06 -12.73
N VAL A 106 -5.19 -21.34 -13.38
CA VAL A 106 -6.00 -22.56 -13.15
C VAL A 106 -5.34 -23.74 -13.87
N THR A 107 -4.06 -23.95 -13.59
CA THR A 107 -3.46 -25.27 -13.57
C THR A 107 -3.73 -25.81 -12.18
N SER A 108 -4.65 -26.79 -12.08
CA SER A 108 -4.76 -27.73 -10.97
C SER A 108 -4.74 -27.08 -9.58
N LEU A 109 -5.93 -26.88 -9.00
CA LEU A 109 -6.19 -26.68 -7.57
C LEU A 109 -5.00 -27.09 -6.69
N ASN A 110 -4.17 -26.12 -6.33
CA ASN A 110 -3.08 -26.32 -5.39
C ASN A 110 -3.76 -26.63 -4.04
N PRO A 111 -3.59 -27.83 -3.44
CA PRO A 111 -4.36 -28.24 -2.26
C PRO A 111 -4.09 -27.39 -1.01
N GLU A 112 -3.09 -26.50 -1.06
CA GLU A 112 -2.80 -25.55 0.02
C GLU A 112 -3.85 -24.44 0.16
N CYS A 113 -4.63 -24.12 -0.89
CA CYS A 113 -5.63 -23.04 -0.84
C CYS A 113 -6.86 -23.38 0.05
N LYS A 114 -7.07 -24.66 0.40
CA LYS A 114 -8.14 -25.06 1.35
C LYS A 114 -7.80 -24.75 2.81
N ARG A 115 -6.50 -24.61 3.17
CA ARG A 115 -6.11 -24.25 4.55
C ARG A 115 -6.44 -22.80 4.87
N ASP A 116 -6.31 -21.91 3.90
CA ASP A 116 -6.48 -20.48 4.14
C ASP A 116 -7.94 -20.11 4.40
N LYS A 117 -8.90 -20.82 3.78
CA LYS A 117 -10.33 -20.59 4.03
C LYS A 117 -10.75 -21.01 5.45
N ALA A 118 -10.30 -22.17 5.92
CA ALA A 118 -10.57 -22.60 7.29
C ALA A 118 -9.95 -21.65 8.34
N LEU A 119 -8.78 -21.10 8.05
CA LEU A 119 -8.11 -20.13 8.93
C LEU A 119 -8.85 -18.78 8.97
N LEU A 120 -9.38 -18.33 7.82
CA LEU A 120 -10.26 -17.17 7.73
C LEU A 120 -11.55 -17.37 8.53
N ASP A 121 -12.22 -18.52 8.35
CA ASP A 121 -13.45 -18.84 9.06
C ASP A 121 -13.21 -18.93 10.59
N GLU A 122 -12.07 -19.49 11.03
CA GLU A 122 -11.68 -19.50 12.45
C GLU A 122 -11.40 -18.10 13.01
N MET A 123 -10.77 -17.22 12.22
CA MET A 123 -10.52 -15.84 12.63
C MET A 123 -11.82 -15.03 12.76
N GLU A 124 -12.75 -15.23 11.83
CA GLU A 124 -14.06 -14.56 11.84
C GLU A 124 -14.94 -15.06 13.00
N ALA A 125 -14.95 -16.36 13.26
CA ALA A 125 -15.64 -16.94 14.41
C ALA A 125 -15.05 -16.45 15.75
N ARG A 126 -13.73 -16.23 15.84
CA ARG A 126 -13.11 -15.64 17.04
C ARG A 126 -13.51 -14.17 17.21
N ALA A 127 -13.55 -13.39 16.13
CA ALA A 127 -13.96 -11.99 16.17
C ALA A 127 -15.42 -11.84 16.62
N ALA A 128 -16.33 -12.69 16.12
CA ALA A 128 -17.74 -12.68 16.53
C ALA A 128 -17.92 -12.97 18.03
N ARG A 129 -17.19 -13.96 18.59
CA ARG A 129 -17.21 -14.27 20.03
C ARG A 129 -16.65 -13.14 20.89
N GLU A 130 -15.69 -12.37 20.39
CA GLU A 130 -15.15 -11.20 21.10
C GLU A 130 -16.12 -10.02 21.07
N ALA A 131 -16.83 -9.81 19.96
CA ALA A 131 -17.85 -8.77 19.82
C ALA A 131 -19.04 -8.99 20.76
N GLU A 132 -19.52 -10.24 20.90
CA GLU A 132 -20.60 -10.59 21.82
C GLU A 132 -20.22 -10.33 23.29
N LYS A 133 -18.96 -10.61 23.67
CA LYS A 133 -18.45 -10.29 25.01
C LYS A 133 -18.38 -8.80 25.28
N LEU A 134 -18.05 -7.97 24.29
CA LEU A 134 -18.08 -6.51 24.40
C LEU A 134 -19.51 -5.98 24.59
N ALA A 135 -20.51 -6.62 23.98
CA ALA A 135 -21.91 -6.23 24.11
C ALA A 135 -22.49 -6.51 25.51
N SER A 136 -21.92 -7.44 26.27
CA SER A 136 -22.40 -7.81 27.62
C SER A 136 -22.17 -6.74 28.71
N GLY A 137 -21.56 -5.59 28.39
CA GLY A 137 -21.39 -4.48 29.33
C GLY A 137 -20.44 -4.77 30.50
N VAL A 138 -19.72 -5.90 30.48
CA VAL A 138 -18.75 -6.25 31.52
C VAL A 138 -17.58 -5.26 31.47
N VAL A 139 -17.47 -4.44 32.52
CA VAL A 139 -16.37 -3.48 32.68
C VAL A 139 -15.05 -4.24 32.71
N ARG A 140 -14.15 -3.91 31.77
CA ARG A 140 -12.82 -4.52 31.71
C ARG A 140 -11.97 -3.99 32.88
N VAL A 141 -11.61 -4.86 33.81
CA VAL A 141 -10.62 -4.57 34.86
C VAL A 141 -9.22 -4.77 34.29
N TYR A 142 -8.37 -3.76 34.41
CA TYR A 142 -6.99 -3.78 33.90
C TYR A 142 -5.98 -3.83 35.04
N ASP A 143 -4.94 -4.64 34.88
CA ASP A 143 -3.79 -4.68 35.79
C ASP A 143 -2.94 -3.40 35.65
N PRO A 144 -2.71 -2.61 36.71
CA PRO A 144 -1.98 -1.34 36.61
C PRO A 144 -0.49 -1.52 36.22
N LYS A 145 0.08 -2.70 36.48
CA LYS A 145 1.49 -3.00 36.17
C LYS A 145 1.72 -3.42 34.73
N THR A 146 0.76 -4.14 34.14
CA THR A 146 0.90 -4.72 32.80
C THR A 146 0.00 -4.06 31.76
N ASN A 147 -0.99 -3.26 32.20
CA ASN A 147 -2.08 -2.71 31.42
C ASN A 147 -2.80 -3.77 30.57
N ARG A 148 -2.91 -4.99 31.07
CA ARG A 148 -3.69 -6.06 30.44
C ARG A 148 -4.99 -6.27 31.19
N ASP A 149 -6.04 -6.63 30.46
CA ASP A 149 -7.29 -7.03 31.06
C ASP A 149 -7.21 -8.46 31.62
N GLN A 150 -8.26 -8.87 32.33
CA GLN A 150 -8.46 -10.23 32.83
C GLN A 150 -8.37 -11.34 31.77
N PHE A 151 -8.44 -11.00 30.47
CA PHE A 151 -8.31 -11.92 29.35
C PHE A 151 -6.92 -11.84 28.66
N GLY A 152 -6.00 -11.03 29.19
CA GLY A 152 -4.64 -10.84 28.67
C GLY A 152 -4.54 -9.90 27.47
N ASN A 153 -5.62 -9.19 27.12
CA ASN A 153 -5.67 -8.22 26.03
C ASN A 153 -5.29 -6.82 26.53
N TYR A 154 -4.69 -6.03 25.63
CA TYR A 154 -4.42 -4.61 25.91
C TYR A 154 -5.66 -3.77 25.57
N PRO A 155 -5.86 -2.60 26.22
CA PRO A 155 -6.89 -1.65 25.83
C PRO A 155 -6.81 -1.31 24.34
N GLU A 156 -7.95 -1.01 23.71
CA GLU A 156 -8.04 -0.72 22.26
C GLU A 156 -7.17 0.46 21.83
N TRP A 157 -7.07 1.49 22.68
CA TRP A 157 -6.18 2.64 22.45
C TRP A 157 -4.70 2.26 22.50
N MET A 158 -4.36 1.10 23.07
CA MET A 158 -3.00 0.59 23.19
C MET A 158 -2.74 -0.49 22.12
N ASN A 159 -2.15 -0.07 21.00
CA ASN A 159 -1.85 -0.99 19.89
C ASN A 159 -0.89 -2.12 20.31
N SER A 160 -1.41 -3.34 20.40
CA SER A 160 -0.68 -4.54 20.83
C SER A 160 0.60 -4.80 20.02
N LYS A 161 0.60 -4.46 18.72
CA LYS A 161 1.79 -4.56 17.85
C LYS A 161 2.88 -3.58 18.30
N LYS A 162 2.52 -2.35 18.67
CA LYS A 162 3.46 -1.35 19.19
C LYS A 162 4.06 -1.81 20.53
N VAL A 163 3.24 -2.35 21.43
CA VAL A 163 3.71 -2.86 22.73
C VAL A 163 4.67 -4.04 22.54
N ARG A 164 4.32 -5.02 21.69
CA ARG A 164 5.21 -6.16 21.36
C ARG A 164 6.50 -5.71 20.68
N SER A 165 6.43 -4.73 19.77
CA SER A 165 7.60 -4.16 19.10
C SER A 165 8.55 -3.48 20.09
N LYS A 166 8.03 -2.66 21.01
CA LYS A 166 8.82 -2.04 22.09
C LYS A 166 9.48 -3.09 22.99
N ALA A 167 8.72 -4.12 23.40
CA ALA A 167 9.25 -5.21 24.22
C ALA A 167 10.40 -5.96 23.51
N HIS A 168 10.23 -6.25 22.21
CA HIS A 168 11.27 -6.87 21.40
C HIS A 168 12.51 -5.97 21.27
N ALA A 169 12.33 -4.68 20.98
CA ALA A 169 13.42 -3.71 20.91
C ALA A 169 14.21 -3.66 22.22
N ASN A 170 13.53 -3.61 23.37
CA ASN A 170 14.16 -3.63 24.69
C ASN A 170 14.93 -4.93 24.94
N LYS A 171 14.39 -6.10 24.54
CA LYS A 171 15.09 -7.39 24.64
C LYS A 171 16.37 -7.40 23.80
N VAL A 172 16.31 -6.89 22.57
CA VAL A 172 17.48 -6.77 21.68
C VAL A 172 18.51 -5.80 22.26
N GLN A 173 18.09 -4.65 22.78
CA GLN A 173 18.97 -3.68 23.43
C GLN A 173 19.65 -4.28 24.67
N ARG A 174 18.91 -4.96 25.55
CA ARG A 174 19.47 -5.68 26.72
C ARG A 174 20.50 -6.73 26.30
N LYS A 175 20.22 -7.52 25.25
CA LYS A 175 21.17 -8.50 24.71
C LYS A 175 22.43 -7.83 24.16
N LYS A 176 22.29 -6.68 23.49
CA LYS A 176 23.42 -5.89 23.00
C LYS A 176 24.26 -5.33 24.15
N MET A 177 23.62 -4.79 25.20
CA MET A 177 24.33 -4.32 26.40
C MET A 177 25.10 -5.44 27.10
N ARG A 178 24.46 -6.60 27.32
CA ARG A 178 25.14 -7.79 27.89
C ARG A 178 26.37 -8.20 27.10
N LYS A 179 26.28 -8.21 25.76
CA LYS A 179 27.43 -8.51 24.88
C LYS A 179 28.55 -7.46 24.94
N ARG A 180 28.24 -6.19 25.26
CA ARG A 180 29.25 -5.14 25.43
C ARG A 180 29.96 -5.28 26.77
N LEU A 181 29.20 -5.51 27.83
CA LEU A 181 29.73 -5.78 29.17
C LEU A 181 30.67 -7.00 29.18
N ALA A 182 30.26 -8.10 28.54
CA ALA A 182 31.09 -9.30 28.41
C ALA A 182 32.39 -9.08 27.61
N LYS A 183 32.49 -8.00 26.84
CA LYS A 183 33.71 -7.63 26.08
C LYS A 183 34.56 -6.57 26.79
N GLY A 184 34.27 -6.27 28.06
CA GLY A 184 34.95 -5.22 28.82
C GLY A 184 34.73 -3.80 28.27
N LYS A 185 33.81 -3.63 27.31
CA LYS A 185 33.49 -2.29 26.78
C LYS A 185 32.45 -1.67 27.71
N ALA A 186 32.89 -0.67 28.49
CA ALA A 186 32.02 0.13 29.32
C ALA A 186 30.75 0.54 28.53
N PRO A 187 29.57 0.52 29.17
CA PRO A 187 28.39 1.11 28.55
C PRO A 187 28.76 2.55 28.18
N LEU A 188 28.55 2.91 26.91
CA LEU A 188 28.62 4.33 26.54
C LEU A 188 27.50 4.96 27.34
N ASN A 189 27.86 5.66 28.40
CA ASN A 189 26.95 6.44 29.20
C ASN A 189 26.50 7.57 28.29
N ASN A 190 25.43 7.31 27.53
CA ASN A 190 24.73 8.36 26.83
C ASN A 190 23.95 9.12 27.90
N ASN A 191 24.67 9.88 28.73
CA ASN A 191 24.09 10.95 29.53
C ASN A 191 23.47 11.92 28.53
N LYS A 192 22.22 11.66 28.19
CA LYS A 192 21.29 12.68 27.77
C LYS A 192 20.71 13.24 29.06
N GLU A 193 21.54 13.99 29.78
CA GLU A 193 21.16 14.91 30.87
C GLU A 193 20.58 16.22 30.29
N GLN A 194 19.98 16.17 29.11
CA GLN A 194 19.36 17.33 28.47
C GLN A 194 17.90 17.00 28.20
N ASN A 195 17.06 17.49 29.11
CA ASN A 195 15.73 18.11 28.90
C ASN A 195 14.66 17.64 29.90
N ASP A 196 14.95 17.67 31.20
CA ASP A 196 13.92 17.60 32.26
C ASP A 196 13.79 18.95 33.02
N SER A 197 14.29 20.08 32.48
CA SER A 197 14.30 21.37 33.18
C SER A 197 13.17 22.35 32.82
N GLU A 198 12.21 22.01 31.95
CA GLU A 198 11.16 22.97 31.56
C GLU A 198 9.79 22.29 31.40
N ASN A 199 9.16 21.90 32.51
CA ASN A 199 7.70 22.02 32.63
C ASN A 199 7.19 21.91 34.08
N SER A 200 7.86 22.58 35.03
CA SER A 200 7.19 23.01 36.27
C SER A 200 6.39 24.27 35.97
N GLY A 201 5.37 24.12 35.13
CA GLY A 201 4.25 25.07 35.05
C GLY A 201 3.37 24.84 36.26
N GLU A 202 3.86 25.28 37.42
CA GLU A 202 3.13 25.44 38.67
C GLU A 202 2.09 26.55 38.41
N SER A 203 0.97 26.18 37.82
CA SER A 203 -0.21 27.05 37.79
C SER A 203 -0.87 26.90 39.15
N ASP A 204 -0.46 27.74 40.09
CA ASP A 204 -1.23 28.08 41.27
C ASP A 204 -2.61 28.59 40.80
N MET A 205 -3.55 27.65 40.69
CA MET A 205 -4.97 27.98 40.65
C MET A 205 -5.35 28.32 42.08
N GLU A 206 -5.25 29.61 42.38
CA GLU A 206 -5.89 30.22 43.54
C GLU A 206 -7.33 29.71 43.62
N CYS A 207 -7.61 28.90 44.64
CA CYS A 207 -8.95 28.53 45.02
C CYS A 207 -9.62 29.80 45.57
N GLU A 208 -10.44 30.45 44.76
CA GLU A 208 -11.40 31.41 45.30
C GLU A 208 -12.33 30.69 46.29
N PRO A 209 -12.38 31.12 47.57
CA PRO A 209 -13.39 30.61 48.48
C PRO A 209 -14.74 31.19 48.07
N ASN A 210 -15.61 30.32 47.55
CA ASN A 210 -17.04 30.60 47.46
C ASN A 210 -17.57 30.90 48.87
N LEU A 211 -17.63 32.18 49.20
CA LEU A 211 -18.40 32.71 50.32
C LEU A 211 -19.88 32.59 49.94
N LEU A 212 -20.53 31.64 50.60
CA LEU A 212 -21.98 31.61 50.81
C LEU A 212 -22.47 32.97 51.33
N LEU A 213 -23.40 33.58 50.61
CA LEU A 213 -24.62 34.23 51.14
C LEU A 213 -25.59 34.55 50.01
#